data_AF-A0A942DX17-F1
#
_entry.id   AF-A0A942DX17-F1
#
_cell.length_a   1.000
_cell.length_b   1.000
_cell.length_c   1.000
_cell.angle_alpha   90.00
_cell.angle_beta   90.00
_cell.angle_gamma   90.00
#
_symmetry.space_group_name_H-M   'P 1'
#
loop_
_entity.id
_entity.type
_entity.pdbx_description
1 polymer ?
#
loop_
_entity_poly.entity_id
_entity_poly.type
_entity_poly.pdbx_seq_one_letter_code
_entity_poly.pdbx_strand_id
1 'polypeptide(L)' 'MKVNGFEVPQATIDTVAAWFPVGRSFRASELSAVLVKLGVPRMDWIADRVADRLLQKWRKAGVIVYSGKKWLRVAT' A
#
# COMPACT_ATOMS: atom_id res chain seq x y z
N MET A 1 1.82 5.24 -11.27
CA MET A 1 0.33 5.18 -11.06
C MET A 1 -0.17 6.60 -10.83
N LYS A 2 -1.30 7.05 -11.40
CA LYS A 2 -1.85 8.40 -11.13
C LYS A 2 -3.07 8.37 -10.20
N VAL A 3 -3.06 9.19 -9.14
CA VAL A 3 -4.15 9.32 -8.14
C VAL A 3 -4.40 10.80 -7.88
N ASN A 4 -5.64 11.27 -8.09
CA ASN A 4 -6.04 12.68 -7.91
C ASN A 4 -5.04 13.69 -8.49
N GLY A 5 -4.59 13.48 -9.73
CA GLY A 5 -3.63 14.38 -10.37
C GLY A 5 -2.16 14.11 -10.02
N PHE A 6 -1.87 13.47 -8.89
CA PHE A 6 -0.52 13.12 -8.46
C PHE A 6 -0.04 11.83 -9.13
N GLU A 7 1.17 11.87 -9.68
CA GLU A 7 1.83 10.69 -10.21
C GLU A 7 2.70 10.05 -9.13
N VAL A 8 2.34 8.83 -8.75
CA VAL A 8 3.12 7.99 -7.84
C VAL A 8 4.22 7.29 -8.64
N PRO A 9 5.50 7.55 -8.34
CA PRO A 9 6.63 6.90 -9.00
C PRO A 9 6.59 5.39 -8.78
N GLN A 10 7.03 4.62 -9.78
CA GLN A 10 7.10 3.17 -9.67
C GLN A 10 8.09 2.73 -8.57
N ALA A 11 9.21 3.44 -8.43
CA ALA A 11 10.18 3.20 -7.35
C ALA A 11 9.56 3.30 -5.95
N THR A 12 8.62 4.22 -5.73
CA THR A 12 7.86 4.32 -4.47
C THR A 12 7.02 3.07 -4.25
N ILE A 13 6.34 2.58 -5.28
CA ILE A 13 5.52 1.36 -5.20
C ILE A 13 6.39 0.15 -4.87
N ASP A 14 7.54 0.02 -5.52
CA ASP A 14 8.48 -1.09 -5.31
C ASP A 14 9.08 -1.06 -3.90
N THR A 15 9.46 0.14 -3.42
CA THR A 15 9.95 0.34 -2.05
C THR A 15 8.91 -0.05 -1.01
N VAL A 16 7.66 0.37 -1.22
CA VAL A 16 6.54 0.00 -0.34
C VAL A 16 6.28 -1.51 -0.39
N ALA A 17 6.31 -2.12 -1.58
CA ALA A 17 6.12 -3.55 -1.73
C ALA A 17 7.24 -4.36 -1.03
N ALA A 18 8.48 -3.86 -1.05
CA ALA A 18 9.61 -4.45 -0.35
C ALA A 18 9.53 -4.27 1.18
N TRP A 19 8.93 -3.16 1.64
CA TRP A 19 8.76 -2.90 3.07
C TRP A 19 7.87 -3.92 3.80
N PHE A 20 7.00 -4.64 3.09
CA PHE A 20 6.11 -5.64 3.70
C PHE A 20 6.79 -7.00 3.90
N PRO A 21 7.13 -7.39 5.14
CA PRO A 21 7.66 -8.72 5.39
C PRO A 21 6.54 -9.77 5.29
N VAL A 22 6.88 -10.94 4.74
CA VAL A 22 6.00 -12.10 4.68
C VAL A 22 5.60 -12.53 6.09
N GLY A 23 4.32 -12.84 6.32
CA GLY A 23 3.81 -13.29 7.62
C GLY A 23 3.50 -12.18 8.63
N ARG A 24 3.76 -10.91 8.33
CA ARG A 24 3.34 -9.78 9.19
C ARG A 24 1.98 -9.24 8.77
N SER A 25 1.09 -9.09 9.75
CA SER A 25 -0.17 -8.36 9.56
C SER A 25 0.05 -6.85 9.65
N PHE A 26 -0.62 -6.05 8.84
CA PHE A 26 -0.57 -4.59 8.85
C PHE A 26 -1.94 -3.96 8.62
N ARG A 27 -2.12 -2.71 9.02
CA ARG A 27 -3.32 -1.90 8.77
C ARG A 27 -3.13 -1.04 7.52
N ALA A 28 -4.23 -0.72 6.84
CA ALA A 28 -4.21 0.22 5.72
C ALA A 28 -3.63 1.60 6.12
N SER A 29 -3.87 2.03 7.36
CA SER A 29 -3.29 3.27 7.92
C SER A 29 -1.76 3.23 8.05
N GLU A 30 -1.16 2.05 8.30
CA GLU A 30 0.30 1.91 8.34
C GLU A 30 0.89 2.06 6.94
N LEU A 31 0.22 1.49 5.93
CA LEU A 31 0.61 1.63 4.53
C LEU A 31 0.53 3.09 4.05
N SER A 32 -0.56 3.78 4.39
CA SER A 32 -0.73 5.21 4.11
C SER A 32 0.41 6.04 4.75
N ALA A 33 0.76 5.76 6.01
CA ALA A 33 1.86 6.44 6.68
C ALA A 33 3.23 6.20 6.02
N VAL A 34 3.51 4.99 5.53
CA VAL A 34 4.75 4.69 4.79
C VAL A 34 4.77 5.45 3.46
N LEU A 35 3.66 5.49 2.72
CA LEU A 35 3.55 6.27 1.48
C LEU A 35 3.85 7.75 1.71
N VAL A 36 3.33 8.32 2.81
CA VAL A 36 3.63 9.71 3.20
C VAL A 36 5.13 9.91 3.47
N LYS A 37 5.79 8.98 4.16
CA LYS A 37 7.24 9.03 4.40
C LYS A 37 8.06 8.97 3.11
N LEU A 38 7.53 8.32 2.07
CA LEU A 38 8.17 8.18 0.76
C LEU A 38 7.82 9.32 -0.21
N GLY A 39 7.19 10.40 0.28
CA GLY A 39 6.91 11.60 -0.50
C GLY A 39 5.54 11.63 -1.18
N VAL A 40 4.65 10.66 -0.91
CA VAL A 40 3.26 10.75 -1.37
C VAL A 40 2.51 11.76 -0.50
N PRO A 41 1.92 12.81 -1.07
CA PRO A 41 1.22 13.82 -0.28
C PRO A 41 0.04 13.23 0.48
N ARG A 42 -0.19 13.73 1.70
CA ARG A 42 -1.38 13.41 2.49
C ARG A 42 -2.59 14.29 2.12
N MET A 43 -2.36 15.39 1.39
CA MET A 43 -3.41 16.24 0.84
C MET A 43 -4.37 15.43 -0.02
N ASP A 44 -5.65 15.86 -0.03
CA ASP A 44 -6.72 15.26 -0.82
C ASP A 44 -6.83 13.73 -0.70
N TRP A 45 -6.43 13.18 0.45
CA TRP A 45 -6.47 11.76 0.73
C TRP A 45 -5.68 10.92 -0.29
N ILE A 46 -4.68 11.53 -0.96
CA ILE A 46 -3.90 10.88 -2.02
C ILE A 46 -3.21 9.63 -1.48
N ALA A 47 -2.48 9.74 -0.37
CA ALA A 47 -1.80 8.59 0.25
C ALA A 47 -2.78 7.45 0.60
N ASP A 48 -3.95 7.77 1.16
CA ASP A 48 -4.96 6.77 1.51
C ASP A 48 -5.57 6.09 0.27
N ARG A 49 -5.82 6.85 -0.80
CA ARG A 49 -6.31 6.34 -2.09
C ARG A 49 -5.27 5.46 -2.79
N VAL A 50 -3.99 5.84 -2.70
CA VAL A 50 -2.87 5.04 -3.22
C VAL A 50 -2.76 3.75 -2.43
N ALA A 51 -2.82 3.81 -1.11
CA ALA A 51 -2.83 2.64 -0.23
C ALA A 51 -3.96 1.67 -0.61
N ASP A 52 -5.19 2.18 -0.74
CA ASP A 52 -6.35 1.36 -1.11
C ASP A 52 -6.18 0.68 -2.47
N ARG A 53 -5.72 1.40 -3.50
CA ARG A 53 -5.45 0.83 -4.83
C ARG A 53 -4.35 -0.24 -4.80
N LEU A 54 -3.29 -0.04 -4.03
CA LEU A 54 -2.21 -1.03 -3.87
C LEU A 54 -2.73 -2.28 -3.18
N LEU A 55 -3.49 -2.14 -2.10
CA LEU A 55 -4.13 -3.26 -1.40
C LEU A 55 -5.05 -4.06 -2.33
N GLN A 56 -5.89 -3.38 -3.11
CA GLN A 56 -6.75 -4.05 -4.10
C GLN A 56 -5.93 -4.81 -5.15
N LYS A 57 -4.84 -4.22 -5.65
CA LYS A 57 -3.96 -4.85 -6.65
C LYS A 57 -3.28 -6.09 -6.08
N TRP A 58 -2.70 -6.01 -4.88
CA TRP A 58 -2.04 -7.13 -4.23
C TRP A 58 -3.02 -8.23 -3.82
N ARG A 59 -4.23 -7.87 -3.39
CA ARG A 59 -5.30 -8.84 -3.11
C ARG A 59 -5.68 -9.62 -4.36
N LYS A 60 -5.88 -8.92 -5.50
CA LYS A 60 -6.19 -9.57 -6.79
C LYS A 60 -5.06 -10.47 -7.27
N ALA A 61 -3.82 -10.11 -6.97
CA ALA A 61 -2.64 -10.91 -7.30
C ALA A 61 -2.38 -12.07 -6.32
N GLY A 62 -3.19 -12.22 -5.26
CA GLY A 62 -3.00 -13.27 -4.25
C GLY A 62 -1.83 -13.04 -3.28
N VAL A 63 -1.18 -11.86 -3.33
CA VAL A 63 -0.02 -11.52 -2.50
C VAL A 63 -0.42 -11.24 -1.04
N ILE A 64 -1.63 -10.72 -0.84
CA ILE A 64 -2.16 -10.40 0.50
C ILE A 64 -3.59 -10.93 0.68
N VAL A 65 -3.95 -11.20 1.93
CA VAL A 65 -5.31 -11.54 2.36
C VAL A 65 -5.78 -10.59 3.46
N TYR A 66 -7.09 -10.34 3.52
CA TYR A 66 -7.70 -9.56 4.59
C TYR A 66 -8.27 -10.51 5.65
N SER A 67 -7.78 -10.41 6.88
CA SER A 67 -8.23 -11.23 8.02
C SER A 67 -8.18 -10.42 9.31
N GLY A 68 -9.20 -10.56 10.16
CA GLY A 68 -9.20 -9.93 11.50
C GLY A 68 -8.97 -8.41 11.50
N LYS A 69 -9.56 -7.69 10.52
CA LYS A 69 -9.39 -6.24 10.30
C LYS A 69 -7.97 -5.81 9.89
N LYS A 70 -7.10 -6.74 9.48
CA LYS A 70 -5.74 -6.48 9.04
C LYS A 70 -5.47 -7.15 7.70
N TRP A 71 -4.47 -6.62 6.99
CA TRP A 71 -3.91 -7.23 5.79
C TRP A 71 -2.73 -8.10 6.17
N LEU A 72 -2.63 -9.29 5.60
CA LEU A 72 -1.53 -10.21 5.83
C LEU A 72 -0.91 -10.61 4.50
N ARG A 73 0.41 -10.51 4.40
CA ARG A 73 1.14 -10.98 3.22
C ARG A 73 1.25 -12.50 3.24
N VAL A 74 0.71 -13.14 2.21
CA VAL A 74 0.79 -14.59 2.01
C VAL A 74 2.22 -14.92 1.58
N ALA A 75 2.80 -15.97 2.17
CA ALA A 75 4.02 -16.55 1.64
C ALA A 75 3.68 -17.23 0.31
N THR A 76 3.81 -16.51 -0.79
CA THR A 76 3.93 -17.12 -2.13
C THR A 76 5.27 -17.82 -2.24
#